data_AF-A0ABD2NZR0-F1
#
_entry.id   AF-A0ABD2NZR0-F1
#
_cell.length_a   1.000
_cell.length_b   1.000
_cell.length_c   1.000
_cell.angle_alpha   90.00
_cell.angle_beta   90.00
_cell.angle_gamma   90.00
#
_symmetry.space_group_name_H-M   'P 1'
#
loop_
_entity.id
_entity.type
_entity.pdbx_description
1 polymer ?
#
loop_
_entity_poly.entity_id
_entity_poly.type
_entity_poly.pdbx_seq_one_letter_code
_entity_poly.pdbx_strand_id
1 'polypeptide(L)'
;MTQEHERELQVGKLSEQIALFQEEINERSDAIKRLKRNSSNFEIEATEMEQNYTMQLKEKEKEINTMRKTVLDLPEKNEKLEEELNDIRELYRRESSKLEEHNGIIGKLKEANSRVENKTETGETNEGYSTEIDVLHIKVQSLRNKTVDLELCMNEAKIVPKIFCIMEHWFPKNDIHIVNLPGYELISRFSRDSPYGGSFIFAASDVRMDSVLNLVQFSVLNHIEMSAGISHVEKLIVIAVYRPPVGDFDCFLGALGDSHSGEVCFGPHEDL
;
A
#
# COMPACT_ATOMS: atom_id res chain seq x y z
N MET A 1 128.28 27.43 -26.35
CA MET A 1 127.68 26.18 -25.81
C MET A 1 126.71 26.40 -24.65
N THR A 2 126.73 27.52 -23.93
CA THR A 2 125.87 27.74 -22.74
C THR A 2 124.45 28.25 -23.05
N GLN A 3 124.26 29.14 -24.02
CA GLN A 3 122.92 29.69 -24.36
C GLN A 3 121.96 28.71 -25.04
N GLU A 4 122.49 27.73 -25.76
CA GLU A 4 121.68 26.76 -26.53
C GLU A 4 121.08 25.71 -25.58
N HIS A 5 121.87 25.26 -24.60
CA HIS A 5 121.41 24.36 -23.54
C HIS A 5 120.36 25.00 -22.62
N GLU A 6 120.52 26.29 -22.26
CA GLU A 6 119.50 27.03 -21.50
C GLU A 6 118.19 27.17 -22.27
N ARG A 7 118.25 27.41 -23.59
CA ARG A 7 117.07 27.44 -24.45
C ARG A 7 116.36 26.09 -24.50
N GLU A 8 117.09 25.00 -24.69
CA GLU A 8 116.51 23.65 -24.70
C GLU A 8 115.85 23.31 -23.37
N LEU A 9 116.49 23.66 -22.25
CA LEU A 9 115.91 23.46 -20.92
C LEU A 9 114.63 24.28 -20.72
N GLN A 10 114.59 25.50 -21.25
CA GLN A 10 113.42 26.38 -21.16
C GLN A 10 112.28 25.92 -22.07
N VAL A 11 112.58 25.40 -23.26
CA VAL A 11 111.62 24.77 -24.17
C VAL A 11 111.06 23.48 -23.57
N GLY A 12 111.89 22.68 -22.89
CA GLY A 12 111.44 21.48 -22.17
C GLY A 12 110.43 21.83 -21.07
N LYS A 13 110.74 22.82 -20.23
CA LYS A 13 109.82 23.31 -19.18
C LYS A 13 108.50 23.86 -19.73
N LEU A 14 108.55 24.59 -20.84
CA LEU A 14 107.36 25.10 -21.51
C LEU A 14 106.52 23.95 -22.09
N SER A 15 107.16 22.93 -22.67
CA SER A 15 106.47 21.77 -23.23
C SER A 15 105.76 20.96 -22.14
N GLU A 16 106.38 20.80 -20.98
CA GLU A 16 105.79 20.14 -19.81
C GLU A 16 104.60 20.94 -19.24
N GLN A 17 104.71 22.28 -19.17
CA GLN A 17 103.59 23.15 -18.78
C GLN A 17 102.42 23.08 -19.78
N ILE A 18 102.72 23.04 -21.08
CA ILE A 18 101.70 22.90 -22.13
C ILE A 18 100.97 21.55 -21.99
N ALA A 19 101.71 20.46 -21.73
CA ALA A 19 101.11 19.15 -21.53
C ALA A 19 100.18 19.11 -20.30
N LEU A 20 100.62 19.69 -19.18
CA LEU A 20 99.80 19.83 -17.97
C LEU A 20 98.53 20.66 -18.22
N PHE A 21 98.63 21.78 -18.94
CA PHE A 21 97.45 22.58 -19.30
C PHE A 21 96.51 21.84 -20.24
N GLN A 22 97.03 21.03 -21.17
CA GLN A 22 96.21 20.21 -22.06
C GLN A 22 95.46 19.14 -21.29
N GLU A 23 96.09 18.51 -20.30
CA GLU A 23 95.43 17.57 -19.40
C GLU A 23 94.31 18.24 -18.60
N GLU A 24 94.57 19.41 -17.99
CA GLU A 24 93.57 20.17 -17.25
C GLU A 24 92.39 20.62 -18.14
N ILE A 25 92.66 21.03 -19.38
CA ILE A 25 91.63 21.39 -20.36
C ILE A 25 90.76 20.17 -20.68
N ASN A 26 91.37 18.98 -20.84
CA ASN A 26 90.63 17.75 -21.14
C ASN A 26 89.73 17.36 -19.96
N GLU A 27 90.25 17.40 -18.72
CA GLU A 27 89.46 17.13 -17.52
C GLU A 27 88.27 18.08 -17.38
N ARG A 28 88.49 19.39 -17.57
CA ARG A 28 87.42 20.40 -17.52
C ARG A 28 86.42 20.21 -18.65
N SER A 29 86.87 19.85 -19.85
CA SER A 29 86.00 19.54 -21.00
C SER A 29 85.08 18.36 -20.70
N ASP A 30 85.61 17.31 -20.09
CA ASP A 30 84.82 16.15 -19.69
C ASP A 30 83.86 16.45 -18.53
N ALA A 31 84.27 17.29 -17.57
CA ALA A 31 83.39 17.79 -16.52
C ALA A 31 82.20 18.58 -17.11
N ILE A 32 82.45 19.46 -18.09
CA ILE A 32 81.39 20.21 -18.80
C ILE A 32 80.44 19.26 -19.54
N LYS A 33 80.95 18.21 -20.20
CA LYS A 33 80.09 17.20 -20.87
C LYS A 33 79.19 16.47 -19.87
N ARG A 34 79.72 16.10 -18.70
CA ARG A 34 78.92 15.45 -17.63
C ARG A 34 77.84 16.39 -17.10
N LEU A 35 78.18 17.65 -16.83
CA LEU A 35 77.22 18.66 -16.38
C LEU A 35 76.10 18.88 -17.40
N LYS A 36 76.43 18.96 -18.70
CA LYS A 36 75.43 19.11 -19.76
C LYS A 36 74.45 17.93 -19.82
N ARG A 37 74.93 16.68 -19.66
CA ARG A 37 74.05 15.50 -19.61
C ARG A 37 73.14 15.54 -18.39
N ASN A 38 73.68 15.87 -17.21
CA ASN A 38 72.88 15.95 -16.00
C ASN A 38 71.80 17.04 -16.09
N SER A 39 72.12 18.19 -16.67
CA SER A 39 71.15 19.26 -16.92
C SER A 39 70.01 18.79 -17.82
N SER A 40 70.33 18.08 -18.91
CA SER A 40 69.32 17.53 -19.82
C SER A 40 68.45 16.47 -19.16
N ASN A 41 69.02 15.60 -18.31
CA ASN A 41 68.24 14.60 -17.57
C ASN A 41 67.27 15.28 -16.59
N PHE A 42 67.72 16.33 -15.90
CA PHE A 42 66.87 17.08 -14.97
C PHE A 42 65.69 17.76 -15.68
N GLU A 43 65.90 18.32 -16.87
CA GLU A 43 64.82 18.90 -17.70
C GLU A 43 63.78 17.85 -18.11
N ILE A 44 64.22 16.63 -18.45
CA ILE A 44 63.32 15.51 -18.77
C ILE A 44 62.49 15.13 -17.54
N GLU A 45 63.14 14.91 -16.40
CA GLU A 45 62.46 14.54 -15.14
C GLU A 45 61.44 15.61 -14.71
N ALA A 46 61.79 16.89 -14.84
CA ALA A 46 60.87 17.99 -14.53
C ALA A 46 59.65 17.99 -15.46
N THR A 47 59.86 17.73 -16.76
CA THR A 47 58.77 17.64 -17.75
C THR A 47 57.85 16.45 -17.47
N GLU A 48 58.42 15.28 -17.16
CA GLU A 48 57.64 14.08 -16.80
C GLU A 48 56.81 14.30 -15.53
N MET A 49 57.40 14.97 -14.54
CA MET A 49 56.71 15.33 -13.30
C MET A 49 55.53 16.28 -13.57
N GLU A 50 55.72 17.30 -14.40
CA GLU A 50 54.67 18.25 -14.76
C GLU A 50 53.53 17.58 -15.55
N GLN A 51 53.86 16.67 -16.47
CA GLN A 51 52.87 15.87 -17.18
C GLN A 51 52.05 14.98 -16.25
N ASN A 52 52.72 14.29 -15.31
CA ASN A 52 52.05 13.44 -14.33
C ASN A 52 51.11 14.26 -13.42
N TYR A 53 51.56 15.41 -12.93
CA TYR A 53 50.74 16.29 -12.11
C TYR A 53 49.53 16.83 -12.88
N THR A 54 49.72 17.22 -14.14
CA THR A 54 48.63 17.69 -15.01
C THR A 54 47.59 16.59 -15.26
N MET A 55 48.03 15.34 -15.45
CA MET A 55 47.13 14.20 -15.61
C MET A 55 46.31 13.94 -14.34
N GLN A 56 46.95 13.95 -13.17
CA GLN A 56 46.27 13.79 -11.88
C GLN A 56 45.24 14.90 -11.64
N LEU A 57 45.57 16.15 -11.98
CA LEU A 57 44.62 17.28 -11.88
C LEU A 57 43.38 17.06 -12.76
N LYS A 58 43.57 16.59 -14.01
CA LYS A 58 42.44 16.28 -14.91
C LYS A 58 41.57 15.14 -14.38
N GLU A 59 42.16 14.11 -13.80
CA GLU A 59 41.39 13.02 -13.17
C GLU A 59 40.57 13.53 -11.98
N LYS A 60 41.16 14.35 -11.12
CA LYS A 60 40.46 14.96 -9.99
C LYS A 60 39.35 15.91 -10.41
N GLU A 61 39.55 16.67 -11.47
CA GLU A 61 38.52 17.54 -12.03
C GLU A 61 37.33 16.72 -12.57
N LYS A 62 37.60 15.59 -13.23
CA LYS A 62 36.55 14.66 -13.69
C LYS A 62 35.76 14.05 -12.52
N GLU A 63 36.45 13.69 -11.45
CA GLU A 63 35.84 13.18 -10.22
C GLU A 63 34.93 14.24 -9.57
N ILE A 64 35.42 15.48 -9.44
CA ILE A 64 34.64 16.62 -8.93
C ILE A 64 33.39 16.88 -9.78
N ASN A 65 33.51 16.86 -11.10
CA ASN A 65 32.37 17.10 -11.99
C ASN A 65 31.30 16.00 -11.86
N THR A 66 31.72 14.76 -11.64
CA THR A 66 30.81 13.64 -11.39
C THR A 66 30.08 13.82 -10.06
N MET A 67 30.81 14.14 -8.98
CA MET A 67 30.20 14.43 -7.67
C MET A 67 29.22 15.61 -7.74
N ARG A 68 29.57 16.69 -8.45
CA ARG A 68 28.68 17.85 -8.63
C ARG A 68 27.38 17.47 -9.32
N LYS A 69 27.43 16.65 -10.36
CA LYS A 69 26.23 16.15 -11.04
C LYS A 69 25.35 15.34 -10.07
N THR A 70 25.95 14.43 -9.31
CA THR A 70 25.20 13.65 -8.30
C THR A 70 24.53 14.53 -7.26
N VAL A 71 25.21 15.58 -6.77
CA VAL A 71 24.64 16.53 -5.81
C VAL A 71 23.48 17.32 -6.42
N LEU A 72 23.58 17.68 -7.71
CA LEU A 72 22.52 18.39 -8.43
C LEU A 72 21.25 17.54 -8.58
N ASP A 73 21.39 16.22 -8.69
CA ASP A 73 20.27 15.28 -8.86
C ASP A 73 19.62 14.87 -7.53
N LEU A 74 20.23 15.17 -6.37
CA LEU A 74 19.71 14.80 -5.05
C LEU A 74 18.35 15.45 -4.71
N PRO A 75 18.10 16.74 -4.99
CA PRO A 75 16.81 17.38 -4.69
C PRO A 75 15.64 16.69 -5.39
N GLU A 76 15.77 16.34 -6.67
CA GLU A 76 14.71 15.65 -7.43
C GLU A 76 14.43 14.25 -6.85
N LYS A 77 15.47 13.54 -6.41
CA LYS A 77 15.31 12.26 -5.72
C LYS A 77 14.60 12.42 -4.37
N ASN A 78 14.95 13.45 -3.60
CA ASN A 78 14.31 13.73 -2.33
C ASN A 78 12.84 14.10 -2.50
N GLU A 79 12.49 14.90 -3.52
CA GLU A 79 11.10 15.27 -3.82
C GLU A 79 10.25 14.03 -4.13
N LYS A 80 10.75 13.11 -4.95
CA LYS A 80 10.06 11.82 -5.23
C LYS A 80 9.88 10.98 -3.97
N LEU A 81 10.88 10.91 -3.10
CA LEU A 81 10.81 10.20 -1.82
C LEU A 81 9.79 10.84 -0.87
N GLU A 82 9.66 12.16 -0.85
CA GLU A 82 8.66 12.87 -0.04
C GLU A 82 7.24 12.60 -0.54
N GLU A 83 7.04 12.52 -1.87
CA GLU A 83 5.76 12.16 -2.48
C GLU A 83 5.34 10.73 -2.10
N GLU A 84 6.25 9.74 -2.24
CA GLU A 84 6.01 8.35 -1.83
C GLU A 84 5.69 8.24 -0.32
N LEU A 85 6.39 8.99 0.52
CA LEU A 85 6.13 9.05 1.97
C LEU A 85 4.73 9.60 2.28
N ASN A 86 4.25 10.57 1.50
CA ASN A 86 2.93 11.15 1.68
C ASN A 86 1.83 10.14 1.31
N ASP A 87 2.01 9.38 0.23
CA ASP A 87 1.10 8.31 -0.17
C ASP A 87 0.99 7.22 0.92
N ILE A 88 2.12 6.81 1.50
CA ILE A 88 2.13 5.84 2.61
C ILE A 88 1.36 6.38 3.83
N ARG A 89 1.50 7.68 4.15
CA ARG A 89 0.77 8.30 5.27
C ARG A 89 -0.74 8.33 5.04
N GLU A 90 -1.19 8.63 3.82
CA GLU A 90 -2.61 8.58 3.46
C GLU A 90 -3.18 7.17 3.58
N LEU A 91 -2.43 6.16 3.11
CA LEU A 91 -2.82 4.75 3.27
C LEU A 91 -2.97 4.37 4.75
N TYR A 92 -1.99 4.73 5.59
CA TYR A 92 -2.04 4.44 7.02
C TYR A 92 -3.23 5.12 7.71
N ARG A 93 -3.55 6.37 7.33
CA ARG A 93 -4.72 7.09 7.85
C ARG A 93 -6.03 6.38 7.51
N ARG A 94 -6.17 5.92 6.26
CA ARG A 94 -7.36 5.18 5.80
C ARG A 94 -7.54 3.87 6.58
N GLU A 95 -6.47 3.09 6.72
CA GLU A 95 -6.53 1.81 7.44
C GLU A 95 -6.81 2.00 8.94
N SER A 96 -6.21 3.01 9.57
CA SER A 96 -6.50 3.35 10.97
C SER A 96 -7.98 3.70 11.18
N SER A 97 -8.58 4.46 10.24
CA SER A 97 -10.00 4.81 10.31
C SER A 97 -10.92 3.59 10.18
N LYS A 98 -10.58 2.62 9.32
CA LYS A 98 -11.33 1.35 9.22
C LYS A 98 -11.24 0.55 10.52
N LEU A 99 -10.06 0.52 11.15
CA LEU A 99 -9.87 -0.18 12.42
C LEU A 99 -10.72 0.43 13.55
N GLU A 100 -10.84 1.75 13.61
CA GLU A 100 -11.73 2.42 14.56
C GLU A 100 -13.21 2.06 14.32
N GLU A 101 -13.64 2.01 13.05
CA GLU A 101 -14.99 1.56 12.69
C GLU A 101 -15.24 0.12 13.14
N HIS A 102 -14.30 -0.79 12.85
CA HIS A 102 -14.38 -2.20 13.28
C HIS A 102 -14.45 -2.34 14.80
N ASN A 103 -13.61 -1.62 15.54
CA ASN A 103 -13.66 -1.62 17.01
C ASN A 103 -15.00 -1.12 17.55
N GLY A 104 -15.60 -0.13 16.89
CA GLY A 104 -16.94 0.36 17.23
C GLY A 104 -18.03 -0.70 17.02
N ILE A 105 -17.94 -1.50 15.96
CA ILE A 105 -18.84 -2.63 15.69
C ILE A 105 -18.65 -3.71 16.76
N ILE A 106 -17.41 -4.11 17.05
CA ILE A 106 -17.09 -5.11 18.07
C ILE A 106 -17.65 -4.70 19.44
N GLY A 107 -17.51 -3.43 19.82
CA GLY A 107 -18.07 -2.91 21.07
C GLY A 107 -19.58 -3.09 21.17
N LYS A 108 -20.31 -2.75 20.10
CA LYS A 108 -21.77 -2.92 20.02
C LYS A 108 -22.19 -4.39 20.08
N LEU A 109 -21.44 -5.28 19.42
CA LEU A 109 -21.71 -6.72 19.46
C LEU A 109 -21.50 -7.30 20.86
N LYS A 110 -20.42 -6.91 21.55
CA LYS A 110 -20.16 -7.32 22.94
C LYS A 110 -21.26 -6.84 23.89
N GLU A 111 -21.75 -5.61 23.70
CA GLU A 111 -22.86 -5.08 24.50
C GLU A 111 -24.18 -5.82 24.22
N ALA A 112 -24.45 -6.19 22.97
CA ALA A 112 -25.61 -7.02 22.64
C ALA A 112 -25.50 -8.40 23.30
N ASN A 113 -24.33 -9.03 23.26
CA ASN A 113 -24.11 -10.36 23.82
C ASN A 113 -24.28 -10.40 25.35
N SER A 114 -23.77 -9.40 26.07
CA SER A 114 -23.93 -9.32 27.52
C SER A 114 -25.40 -9.15 27.95
N ARG A 115 -26.25 -8.53 27.13
CA ARG A 115 -27.68 -8.42 27.38
C ARG A 115 -28.43 -9.75 27.20
N VAL A 116 -27.92 -10.64 26.35
CA VAL A 116 -28.44 -12.01 26.16
C VAL A 116 -28.02 -12.91 27.32
N GLU A 117 -26.75 -12.86 27.73
CA GLU A 117 -26.23 -13.65 28.87
C GLU A 117 -26.91 -13.27 30.20
N ASN A 118 -27.21 -11.98 30.44
CA ASN A 118 -27.89 -11.57 31.67
C ASN A 118 -29.39 -11.92 31.71
N LYS A 119 -30.01 -12.32 30.59
CA LYS A 119 -31.41 -12.81 30.55
C LYS A 119 -31.52 -14.30 30.86
N THR A 120 -30.43 -15.06 30.77
CA THR A 120 -30.42 -16.52 30.98
C THR A 120 -30.17 -16.93 32.44
N GLU A 121 -29.82 -15.99 33.34
CA GLU A 121 -29.59 -16.28 34.76
C GLU A 121 -30.85 -16.30 35.64
N THR A 122 -32.02 -15.88 35.14
CA THR A 122 -33.30 -16.12 35.83
C THR A 122 -33.93 -17.45 35.37
N GLY A 123 -33.33 -18.53 35.89
CA GLY A 123 -33.95 -19.84 36.17
C GLY A 123 -34.88 -20.48 35.14
N GLU A 124 -34.36 -21.48 34.41
CA GLU A 124 -34.81 -22.88 34.49
C GLU A 124 -33.95 -23.74 33.53
N THR A 125 -33.32 -24.79 34.08
CA THR A 125 -32.56 -25.77 33.30
C THR A 125 -33.51 -26.61 32.45
N ASN A 126 -33.56 -26.34 31.15
CA ASN A 126 -34.02 -27.32 30.18
C ASN A 126 -32.88 -27.56 29.18
N GLU A 127 -32.44 -28.82 29.08
CA GLU A 127 -31.81 -29.32 27.86
C GLU A 127 -32.86 -29.25 26.75
N GLY A 128 -32.95 -28.09 26.12
CA GLY A 128 -33.91 -27.79 25.06
C GLY A 128 -33.23 -26.84 24.10
N TYR A 129 -33.35 -27.13 22.80
CA TYR A 129 -32.98 -26.22 21.73
C TYR A 129 -33.39 -24.79 22.09
N SER A 130 -32.46 -23.84 22.03
CA SER A 130 -32.78 -22.42 22.17
C SER A 130 -33.91 -22.10 21.19
N THR A 131 -35.05 -21.67 21.73
CA THR A 131 -36.22 -21.20 20.96
C THR A 131 -36.07 -19.74 20.53
N GLU A 132 -34.91 -19.12 20.79
CA GLU A 132 -34.68 -17.71 20.50
C GLU A 132 -34.10 -17.55 19.09
N ILE A 133 -34.85 -16.87 18.21
CA ILE A 133 -34.41 -16.57 16.85
C ILE A 133 -33.63 -15.26 16.90
N ASP A 134 -32.32 -15.37 16.78
CA ASP A 134 -31.44 -14.22 16.70
C ASP A 134 -31.46 -13.62 15.29
N VAL A 135 -31.75 -12.32 15.21
CA VAL A 135 -31.77 -11.56 13.95
C VAL A 135 -30.66 -10.51 13.98
N LEU A 136 -29.72 -10.58 13.03
CA LEU A 136 -28.71 -9.55 12.83
C LEU A 136 -29.11 -8.61 11.69
N HIS A 137 -29.35 -7.34 12.02
CA HIS A 137 -29.58 -6.30 11.02
C HIS A 137 -28.36 -5.39 10.89
N ILE A 138 -27.75 -5.38 9.69
CA ILE A 138 -26.52 -4.65 9.43
C ILE A 138 -26.55 -3.95 8.07
N LYS A 139 -26.02 -2.74 8.04
CA LYS A 139 -25.69 -2.02 6.81
C LYS A 139 -24.22 -2.27 6.48
N VAL A 140 -23.95 -3.05 5.44
CA VAL A 140 -22.59 -3.53 5.14
C VAL A 140 -21.83 -2.60 4.21
N GLN A 141 -22.51 -1.94 3.25
CA GLN A 141 -21.85 -1.10 2.24
C GLN A 141 -20.80 -1.86 1.43
N SER A 142 -21.25 -2.67 0.46
CA SER A 142 -20.46 -3.66 -0.28
C SER A 142 -20.28 -4.97 0.49
N LEU A 143 -21.27 -5.86 0.38
CA LEU A 143 -21.13 -7.21 0.95
C LEU A 143 -19.98 -7.97 0.28
N ARG A 144 -19.81 -7.85 -1.04
CA ARG A 144 -18.75 -8.54 -1.80
C ARG A 144 -17.35 -8.33 -1.20
N ASN A 145 -17.06 -7.15 -0.70
CA ASN A 145 -15.73 -6.81 -0.18
C ASN A 145 -15.57 -7.11 1.31
N LYS A 146 -16.67 -7.39 2.01
CA LYS A 146 -16.72 -7.48 3.48
C LYS A 146 -17.21 -8.84 3.98
N THR A 147 -17.42 -9.83 3.12
CA THR A 147 -17.83 -11.18 3.55
C THR A 147 -16.83 -11.77 4.55
N VAL A 148 -15.53 -11.66 4.29
CA VAL A 148 -14.47 -12.16 5.20
C VAL A 148 -14.48 -11.39 6.51
N ASP A 149 -14.58 -10.06 6.47
CA ASP A 149 -14.62 -9.23 7.68
C ASP A 149 -15.85 -9.55 8.53
N LEU A 150 -17.01 -9.77 7.88
CA LEU A 150 -18.25 -10.17 8.55
C LEU A 150 -18.08 -11.52 9.23
N GLU A 151 -17.51 -12.52 8.55
CA GLU A 151 -17.21 -13.84 9.12
C GLU A 151 -16.27 -13.75 10.34
N LEU A 152 -15.21 -12.95 10.24
CA LEU A 152 -14.28 -12.73 11.36
C LEU A 152 -14.96 -12.05 12.54
N CYS A 153 -15.77 -11.01 12.30
CA CYS A 153 -16.50 -10.30 13.35
C CYS A 153 -17.49 -11.21 14.08
N MET A 154 -18.20 -12.07 13.36
CA MET A 154 -19.13 -13.05 13.94
C MET A 154 -18.41 -14.07 14.80
N ASN A 155 -17.27 -14.60 14.32
CA ASN A 155 -16.45 -15.54 15.05
C ASN A 155 -15.85 -14.93 16.32
N GLU A 156 -15.33 -13.69 16.25
CA GLU A 156 -14.76 -13.00 17.41
C GLU A 156 -15.83 -12.66 18.46
N ALA A 157 -17.00 -12.19 17.99
CA ALA A 157 -18.14 -11.88 18.87
C ALA A 157 -18.84 -13.14 19.40
N LYS A 158 -18.54 -14.33 18.85
CA LYS A 158 -19.21 -15.60 19.13
C LYS A 158 -20.72 -15.55 18.89
N ILE A 159 -21.14 -14.88 17.81
CA ILE A 159 -22.55 -14.74 17.43
C ILE A 159 -22.80 -15.53 16.15
N VAL A 160 -23.88 -16.32 16.15
CA VAL A 160 -24.33 -17.11 14.99
C VAL A 160 -25.83 -16.83 14.80
N PRO A 161 -26.19 -15.72 14.14
CA PRO A 161 -27.59 -15.31 14.05
C PRO A 161 -28.35 -16.26 13.15
N LYS A 162 -29.63 -16.48 13.44
CA LYS A 162 -30.52 -17.33 12.64
C LYS A 162 -31.02 -16.64 11.37
N ILE A 163 -31.10 -15.32 11.39
CA ILE A 163 -31.54 -14.50 10.25
C ILE A 163 -30.60 -13.30 10.10
N PHE A 164 -30.13 -13.03 8.88
CA PHE A 164 -29.45 -11.78 8.55
C PHE A 164 -30.33 -10.88 7.70
N CYS A 165 -30.42 -9.62 8.10
CA CYS A 165 -30.91 -8.52 7.30
C CYS A 165 -29.71 -7.68 6.87
N ILE A 166 -29.34 -7.72 5.59
CA ILE A 166 -28.17 -7.01 5.05
C ILE A 166 -28.62 -5.86 4.16
N MET A 167 -28.30 -4.62 4.56
CA MET A 167 -28.57 -3.41 3.79
C MET A 167 -27.32 -2.94 3.06
N GLU A 168 -27.52 -2.26 1.93
CA GLU A 168 -26.45 -1.73 1.08
C GLU A 168 -25.47 -2.83 0.65
N HIS A 169 -26.00 -3.96 0.17
CA HIS A 169 -25.18 -5.10 -0.28
C HIS A 169 -24.41 -4.81 -1.58
N TRP A 170 -24.89 -3.87 -2.41
CA TRP A 170 -24.27 -3.36 -3.65
C TRP A 170 -24.03 -4.41 -4.75
N PHE A 171 -24.75 -5.52 -4.72
CA PHE A 171 -24.78 -6.45 -5.84
C PHE A 171 -25.80 -5.97 -6.88
N PRO A 172 -25.42 -5.87 -8.16
CA PRO A 172 -26.37 -5.60 -9.21
C PRO A 172 -27.31 -6.79 -9.39
N LYS A 173 -28.51 -6.54 -9.94
CA LYS A 173 -29.56 -7.56 -10.12
C LYS A 173 -29.08 -8.83 -10.84
N ASN A 174 -28.17 -8.67 -11.80
CA ASN A 174 -27.61 -9.75 -12.60
C ASN A 174 -26.59 -10.61 -11.84
N ASP A 175 -25.89 -10.06 -10.85
CA ASP A 175 -24.83 -10.74 -10.10
C ASP A 175 -25.36 -11.40 -8.81
N ILE A 176 -26.68 -11.56 -8.68
CA ILE A 176 -27.24 -12.14 -7.46
C ILE A 176 -26.81 -13.59 -7.23
N HIS A 177 -26.62 -14.32 -8.32
CA HIS A 177 -26.46 -15.77 -8.33
C HIS A 177 -25.08 -16.19 -7.79
N ILE A 178 -24.15 -15.25 -7.69
CA ILE A 178 -22.83 -15.44 -7.08
C ILE A 178 -22.80 -15.06 -5.60
N VAL A 179 -23.88 -14.53 -5.05
CA VAL A 179 -23.95 -14.22 -3.62
C VAL A 179 -24.08 -15.52 -2.85
N ASN A 180 -23.11 -15.79 -1.99
CA ASN A 180 -23.08 -16.98 -1.16
C ASN A 180 -22.64 -16.60 0.26
N LEU A 181 -23.40 -17.05 1.26
CA LEU A 181 -23.06 -16.96 2.66
C LEU A 181 -23.13 -18.38 3.26
N PRO A 182 -21.98 -19.03 3.54
CA PRO A 182 -21.98 -20.43 3.94
C PRO A 182 -22.87 -20.73 5.15
N GLY A 183 -23.74 -21.74 5.03
CA GLY A 183 -24.69 -22.13 6.09
C GLY A 183 -26.00 -21.33 6.10
N TYR A 184 -26.18 -20.43 5.13
CA TYR A 184 -27.37 -19.60 5.00
C TYR A 184 -27.95 -19.65 3.59
N GLU A 185 -29.26 -19.50 3.50
CA GLU A 185 -30.02 -19.42 2.26
C GLU A 185 -30.53 -17.99 2.04
N LEU A 186 -30.45 -17.52 0.80
CA LEU A 186 -30.99 -16.21 0.43
C LEU A 186 -32.51 -16.29 0.28
N ILE A 187 -33.25 -15.68 1.20
CA ILE A 187 -34.71 -15.76 1.28
C ILE A 187 -35.36 -14.65 0.45
N SER A 188 -34.87 -13.42 0.57
CA SER A 188 -35.47 -12.27 -0.11
C SER A 188 -34.42 -11.25 -0.49
N ARG A 189 -34.73 -10.49 -1.53
CA ARG A 189 -33.83 -9.47 -2.07
C ARG A 189 -34.55 -8.29 -2.70
N PHE A 190 -33.91 -7.14 -2.62
CA PHE A 190 -34.11 -6.01 -3.53
C PHE A 190 -32.75 -5.55 -4.04
N SER A 191 -32.58 -5.43 -5.36
CA SER A 191 -31.32 -5.01 -5.97
C SER A 191 -31.57 -3.97 -7.05
N ARG A 192 -30.61 -3.07 -7.20
CA ARG A 192 -30.63 -2.00 -8.21
C ARG A 192 -29.85 -2.43 -9.46
N ASP A 193 -30.08 -1.70 -10.55
CA ASP A 193 -29.18 -1.71 -11.71
C ASP A 193 -28.04 -0.67 -11.55
N SER A 194 -28.22 0.33 -10.68
CA SER A 194 -27.20 1.32 -10.33
C SER A 194 -26.25 0.81 -9.24
N PRO A 195 -25.00 1.30 -9.20
CA PRO A 195 -24.15 1.04 -8.04
C PRO A 195 -24.76 1.66 -6.78
N TYR A 196 -24.55 0.99 -5.64
CA TYR A 196 -24.94 1.42 -4.30
C TYR A 196 -26.43 1.25 -3.96
N GLY A 197 -26.70 0.54 -2.86
CA GLY A 197 -28.03 0.18 -2.35
C GLY A 197 -28.30 -1.33 -2.32
N GLY A 198 -29.57 -1.67 -2.15
CA GLY A 198 -30.10 -3.03 -2.10
C GLY A 198 -30.25 -3.58 -0.68
N SER A 199 -31.12 -4.57 -0.53
CA SER A 199 -31.36 -5.31 0.72
C SER A 199 -31.40 -6.82 0.47
N PHE A 200 -30.93 -7.60 1.44
CA PHE A 200 -31.05 -9.06 1.50
C PHE A 200 -31.63 -9.51 2.82
N ILE A 201 -32.35 -10.63 2.79
CA ILE A 201 -32.60 -11.49 3.95
C ILE A 201 -31.97 -12.84 3.69
N PHE A 202 -31.10 -13.27 4.60
CA PHE A 202 -30.62 -14.66 4.67
C PHE A 202 -31.19 -15.34 5.91
N ALA A 203 -31.47 -16.64 5.82
CA ALA A 203 -31.83 -17.48 6.97
C ALA A 203 -30.87 -18.67 7.06
N ALA A 204 -30.55 -19.11 8.27
CA ALA A 204 -29.76 -20.31 8.48
C ALA A 204 -30.47 -21.51 7.84
N SER A 205 -29.73 -22.49 7.32
CA SER A 205 -30.33 -23.65 6.62
C SER A 205 -31.32 -24.48 7.46
N ASP A 206 -31.31 -24.33 8.78
CA ASP A 206 -32.28 -24.98 9.68
C ASP A 206 -33.52 -24.12 9.99
N VAL A 207 -33.57 -22.87 9.50
CA VAL A 207 -34.71 -21.95 9.62
C VAL A 207 -35.50 -21.95 8.34
N ARG A 208 -36.73 -22.49 8.38
CA ARG A 208 -37.63 -22.48 7.22
C ARG A 208 -38.26 -21.11 7.04
N MET A 209 -37.99 -20.47 5.92
CA MET A 209 -38.47 -19.13 5.62
C MET A 209 -38.73 -18.97 4.12
N ASP A 210 -39.86 -18.35 3.77
CA ASP A 210 -40.27 -18.11 2.38
C ASP A 210 -40.22 -16.61 2.07
N SER A 211 -39.94 -16.28 0.80
CA SER A 211 -39.96 -14.90 0.32
C SER A 211 -41.38 -14.34 0.26
N VAL A 212 -41.55 -13.08 0.69
CA VAL A 212 -42.84 -12.37 0.64
C VAL A 212 -42.82 -11.33 -0.48
N LEU A 213 -42.97 -11.80 -1.72
CA LEU A 213 -42.77 -10.99 -2.94
C LEU A 213 -43.69 -9.76 -3.02
N ASN A 214 -44.93 -9.87 -2.54
CA ASN A 214 -45.91 -8.80 -2.54
C ASN A 214 -45.55 -7.66 -1.54
N LEU A 215 -44.64 -7.89 -0.60
CA LEU A 215 -44.07 -6.81 0.23
C LEU A 215 -42.86 -6.17 -0.48
N VAL A 216 -42.03 -6.98 -1.13
CA VAL A 216 -40.86 -6.52 -1.89
C VAL A 216 -41.28 -5.56 -3.02
N GLN A 217 -42.44 -5.79 -3.64
CA GLN A 217 -42.95 -4.96 -4.75
C GLN A 217 -43.21 -3.48 -4.37
N PHE A 218 -43.39 -3.18 -3.07
CA PHE A 218 -43.54 -1.80 -2.58
C PHE A 218 -42.19 -1.07 -2.49
N SER A 219 -41.08 -1.75 -2.79
CA SER A 219 -39.78 -1.10 -2.89
C SER A 219 -39.78 -0.10 -4.05
N VAL A 220 -39.35 1.12 -3.78
CA VAL A 220 -39.21 2.18 -4.76
C VAL A 220 -37.74 2.56 -4.82
N LEU A 221 -37.14 2.38 -5.99
CA LEU A 221 -35.71 2.65 -6.24
C LEU A 221 -35.33 4.04 -5.71
N ASN A 222 -34.26 4.11 -4.91
CA ASN A 222 -33.77 5.34 -4.26
C ASN A 222 -34.66 5.96 -3.18
N HIS A 223 -35.82 5.38 -2.85
CA HIS A 223 -36.74 5.91 -1.84
C HIS A 223 -36.96 4.93 -0.68
N ILE A 224 -37.18 3.66 -0.98
CA ILE A 224 -37.38 2.59 0.01
C ILE A 224 -37.00 1.23 -0.60
N GLU A 225 -36.24 0.44 0.13
CA GLU A 225 -35.70 -0.83 -0.36
C GLU A 225 -36.00 -1.92 0.64
N MET A 226 -36.80 -2.89 0.22
CA MET A 226 -37.37 -3.87 1.13
C MET A 226 -37.09 -5.28 0.66
N SER A 227 -36.67 -6.09 1.61
CA SER A 227 -36.70 -7.54 1.51
C SER A 227 -37.62 -8.05 2.59
N ALA A 228 -38.40 -9.09 2.32
CA ALA A 228 -39.34 -9.63 3.27
C ALA A 228 -39.38 -11.15 3.20
N GLY A 229 -39.39 -11.79 4.36
CA GLY A 229 -39.58 -13.23 4.47
C GLY A 229 -40.49 -13.59 5.62
N ILE A 230 -41.11 -14.76 5.53
CA ILE A 230 -42.01 -15.31 6.54
C ILE A 230 -41.57 -16.70 6.94
N SER A 231 -41.56 -16.98 8.24
CA SER A 231 -41.48 -18.33 8.76
C SER A 231 -42.81 -18.71 9.40
N HIS A 232 -43.49 -19.70 8.83
CA HIS A 232 -44.74 -20.23 9.38
C HIS A 232 -44.51 -21.07 10.64
N VAL A 233 -43.36 -21.76 10.71
CA VAL A 233 -42.96 -22.58 11.86
C VAL A 233 -42.75 -21.67 13.07
N GLU A 234 -41.99 -20.60 12.87
CA GLU A 234 -41.63 -19.65 13.91
C GLU A 234 -42.69 -18.56 14.13
N LYS A 235 -43.73 -18.52 13.29
CA LYS A 235 -44.78 -17.49 13.28
C LYS A 235 -44.20 -16.07 13.23
N LEU A 236 -43.18 -15.88 12.38
CA LEU A 236 -42.39 -14.66 12.29
C LEU A 236 -42.43 -14.10 10.87
N ILE A 237 -42.67 -12.79 10.74
CA ILE A 237 -42.43 -12.04 9.51
C ILE A 237 -41.26 -11.11 9.76
N VAL A 238 -40.25 -11.15 8.88
CA VAL A 238 -39.12 -10.23 8.91
C VAL A 238 -39.17 -9.36 7.68
N ILE A 239 -39.16 -8.05 7.90
CA ILE A 239 -39.09 -7.05 6.84
C ILE A 239 -37.83 -6.23 7.07
N ALA A 240 -36.94 -6.29 6.11
CA ALA A 240 -35.66 -5.62 6.13
C ALA A 240 -35.75 -4.38 5.24
N VAL A 241 -35.86 -3.21 5.87
CA VAL A 241 -36.19 -1.93 5.22
C VAL A 241 -34.98 -0.99 5.27
N TYR A 242 -34.59 -0.48 4.11
CA TYR A 242 -33.60 0.58 3.98
C TYR A 242 -34.17 1.81 3.29
N ARG A 243 -33.94 2.98 3.90
CA ARG A 243 -34.24 4.29 3.31
C ARG A 243 -32.93 4.94 2.85
N PRO A 244 -32.74 5.14 1.53
CA PRO A 244 -31.59 5.88 1.02
C PRO A 244 -31.59 7.34 1.53
N PRO A 245 -30.42 7.94 1.81
CA PRO A 245 -30.33 9.26 2.45
C PRO A 245 -30.92 10.40 1.61
N VAL A 246 -30.89 10.27 0.28
CA VAL A 246 -31.46 11.24 -0.68
C VAL A 246 -32.90 10.91 -1.09
N GLY A 247 -33.47 9.84 -0.54
CA GLY A 247 -34.82 9.40 -0.88
C GLY A 247 -35.89 10.33 -0.32
N ASP A 248 -36.88 10.63 -1.15
CA ASP A 248 -38.11 11.32 -0.75
C ASP A 248 -38.78 10.62 0.45
N PHE A 249 -39.02 11.40 1.51
CA PHE A 249 -39.52 10.88 2.78
C PHE A 249 -41.02 10.53 2.72
N ASP A 250 -41.81 11.27 1.95
CA ASP A 250 -43.24 11.01 1.80
C ASP A 250 -43.46 9.74 0.97
N CYS A 251 -42.63 9.53 -0.06
CA CYS A 251 -42.59 8.28 -0.82
C CYS A 251 -42.24 7.08 0.08
N PHE A 252 -41.24 7.25 0.96
CA PHE A 252 -40.87 6.22 1.94
C PHE A 252 -42.05 5.90 2.89
N LEU A 253 -42.68 6.92 3.48
CA LEU A 253 -43.81 6.71 4.39
C LEU A 253 -45.04 6.11 3.70
N GLY A 254 -45.35 6.56 2.49
CA GLY A 254 -46.46 6.03 1.69
C GLY A 254 -46.28 4.55 1.40
N ALA A 255 -45.13 4.15 0.86
CA ALA A 255 -44.82 2.76 0.57
C ALA A 255 -44.81 1.88 1.83
N LEU A 256 -44.30 2.40 2.95
CA LEU A 256 -44.32 1.67 4.23
C LEU A 256 -45.77 1.49 4.74
N GLY A 257 -46.61 2.52 4.64
CA GLY A 257 -48.04 2.44 5.01
C GLY A 257 -48.83 1.48 4.12
N ASP A 258 -48.59 1.51 2.81
CA ASP A 258 -49.19 0.58 1.85
C ASP A 258 -48.76 -0.86 2.13
N SER A 259 -47.49 -1.08 2.47
CA SER A 259 -46.98 -2.41 2.84
C SER A 259 -47.61 -2.98 4.12
N HIS A 260 -48.06 -2.11 5.02
CA HIS A 260 -48.74 -2.51 6.26
C HIS A 260 -50.23 -2.83 6.04
N SER A 261 -50.85 -2.22 5.04
CA SER A 261 -52.29 -2.33 4.75
C SER A 261 -52.62 -3.33 3.64
N GLY A 262 -51.64 -3.76 2.85
CA GLY A 262 -51.80 -4.78 1.83
C GLY A 262 -52.04 -6.18 2.39
N GLU A 263 -52.88 -6.97 1.72
CA GLU A 263 -52.99 -8.41 1.99
C GLU A 263 -51.67 -9.12 1.65
N VAL A 264 -51.21 -10.01 2.54
CA VAL A 264 -49.97 -10.79 2.35
C VAL A 264 -50.25 -11.96 1.41
N CYS A 265 -49.77 -11.86 0.16
CA CYS A 265 -49.87 -12.92 -0.85
C CYS A 265 -48.53 -13.65 -0.99
N PHE A 266 -48.56 -14.98 -0.83
CA PHE A 266 -47.38 -15.84 -0.89
C PHE A 266 -46.97 -16.11 -2.34
N GLY A 267 -45.66 -16.06 -2.63
CA GLY A 267 -45.13 -16.53 -3.92
C GLY A 267 -45.29 -18.05 -4.05
N PRO A 268 -45.37 -18.60 -5.28
CA PRO A 268 -45.34 -20.05 -5.45
C PRO A 268 -44.02 -20.61 -4.89
N HIS A 269 -44.08 -21.79 -4.27
CA HIS A 269 -42.91 -22.67 -4.14
C HIS A 269 -42.44 -22.95 -5.58
N GLU A 270 -41.40 -22.26 -6.04
CA GLU A 270 -40.65 -22.75 -7.19
C GLU A 270 -39.87 -23.95 -6.68
N ASP A 271 -40.44 -25.14 -6.88
CA ASP A 271 -39.72 -26.40 -6.81
C ASP A 271 -38.51 -26.28 -7.76
N LEU A 272 -37.31 -26.38 -7.19
CA LEU A 272 -36.04 -26.57 -7.89
C LEU A 272 -36.06 -27.84 -8.75
#